data_AF-A0A969JXR4-F1
#
_entry.id   AF-A0A969JXR4-F1
#
_cell.length_a   1.000
_cell.length_b   1.000
_cell.length_c   1.000
_cell.angle_alpha   90.00
_cell.angle_beta   90.00
_cell.angle_gamma   90.00
#
_symmetry.space_group_name_H-M   'P 1'
#
loop_
_entity.id
_entity.type
_entity.pdbx_description
1 polymer ?
#
loop_
_entity_poly.entity_id
_entity_poly.type
_entity_poly.pdbx_seq_one_letter_code
_entity_poly.pdbx_strand_id
1 'polypeptide(L)'
;MAGTRGDMFATGVTEASTHFCGWTARPKQMTMGPQFAEDHPLYAAFYHGRRGTEPWFDFDEAVVTTALDWLATKPGGPWVLFVPLIFPHLPFEVEEPFYSRHCAADMKLPRGFGRRKPDFHAALRHANQSHRLGEDDWREIIRTYYGMIARVDDQVGRLVAAVDAIGETHSTSVWFFTDHGEYLGDFGLVEKWPSGLDECLLRNPLIATLPGQSAAAQHDGFVEMVDLLPTLLALGDIEPAHTHFGRNLLPALKDASTVVRDAAMSEGGFRVGDAHLFEQPTGEYRRKGELQRDQPKLVGKAIVRREADWTYVHRLYEQDELYDRRQDPR
;
A
#
# COMPACT_ATOMS: atom_id res chain seq x y z
N MET A 1 -10.10 -18.46 -8.24
CA MET A 1 -10.13 -17.21 -9.04
C MET A 1 -9.08 -16.32 -8.45
N ALA A 2 -7.96 -16.15 -9.16
CA ALA A 2 -7.25 -14.88 -9.12
C ALA A 2 -8.28 -13.76 -9.40
N GLY A 3 -8.15 -12.62 -8.73
CA GLY A 3 -8.88 -11.41 -9.10
C GLY A 3 -10.22 -11.19 -8.42
N THR A 4 -10.21 -10.90 -7.12
CA THR A 4 -11.25 -10.04 -6.52
C THR A 4 -10.73 -8.67 -6.08
N ARG A 5 -9.40 -8.47 -6.06
CA ARG A 5 -8.76 -7.16 -5.78
C ARG A 5 -7.50 -6.94 -6.62
N GLY A 6 -7.65 -6.71 -7.92
CA GLY A 6 -6.53 -6.24 -8.75
C GLY A 6 -5.56 -7.31 -9.27
N ASP A 7 -5.70 -8.57 -8.86
CA ASP A 7 -4.97 -9.69 -9.48
C ASP A 7 -5.57 -10.05 -10.85
N MET A 8 -5.48 -9.14 -11.80
CA MET A 8 -5.63 -9.48 -13.21
C MET A 8 -4.28 -9.95 -13.69
N PHE A 9 -4.15 -11.24 -13.97
CA PHE A 9 -3.00 -11.73 -14.71
C PHE A 9 -2.93 -11.00 -16.05
N ALA A 10 -1.76 -10.47 -16.41
CA ALA A 10 -1.53 -9.89 -17.73
C ALA A 10 -1.86 -10.93 -18.81
N THR A 11 -2.22 -10.49 -20.02
CA THR A 11 -2.55 -11.40 -21.13
C THR A 11 -1.44 -12.43 -21.35
N GLY A 12 -1.76 -13.72 -21.16
CA GLY A 12 -0.81 -14.83 -21.27
C GLY A 12 -0.26 -15.35 -19.95
N VAL A 13 -0.33 -14.56 -18.87
CA VAL A 13 -0.14 -15.05 -17.51
C VAL A 13 -1.45 -15.73 -17.10
N THR A 14 -1.36 -16.97 -16.61
CA THR A 14 -2.51 -17.76 -16.18
C THR A 14 -2.15 -18.45 -14.88
N GLU A 15 -3.14 -19.00 -14.17
CA GLU A 15 -2.86 -19.92 -13.07
C GLU A 15 -1.91 -21.06 -13.52
N ALA A 16 -2.03 -21.49 -14.79
CA ALA A 16 -1.15 -22.49 -15.39
C ALA A 16 0.30 -22.03 -15.65
N SER A 17 0.58 -20.72 -15.64
CA SER A 17 1.95 -20.20 -15.71
C SER A 17 2.60 -20.06 -14.33
N THR A 18 1.95 -20.53 -13.27
CA THR A 18 2.49 -20.57 -11.90
C THR A 18 2.74 -22.01 -11.48
N HIS A 19 3.83 -22.27 -10.77
CA HIS A 19 4.10 -23.61 -10.23
C HIS A 19 3.14 -23.94 -9.08
N PHE A 20 2.72 -22.93 -8.34
CA PHE A 20 1.72 -23.04 -7.28
C PHE A 20 0.95 -21.72 -7.16
N CYS A 21 -0.37 -21.80 -7.11
CA CYS A 21 -1.27 -20.69 -6.84
C CYS A 21 -2.40 -21.19 -5.92
N GLY A 22 -2.62 -20.51 -4.79
CA GLY A 22 -3.67 -20.86 -3.84
C GLY A 22 -3.17 -20.91 -2.40
N TRP A 23 -3.90 -21.64 -1.55
CA TRP A 23 -3.61 -21.78 -0.13
C TRP A 23 -3.42 -23.24 0.26
N THR A 24 -2.40 -23.54 1.06
CA THR A 24 -2.30 -24.85 1.73
C THR A 24 -3.34 -24.99 2.83
N ALA A 25 -3.68 -23.87 3.50
CA ALA A 25 -4.79 -23.74 4.43
C ALA A 25 -5.59 -22.46 4.15
N ARG A 26 -6.92 -22.57 4.05
CA ARG A 26 -7.78 -21.42 3.76
C ARG A 26 -7.93 -20.50 4.97
N PRO A 27 -8.02 -19.18 4.76
CA PRO A 27 -8.35 -18.25 5.84
C PRO A 27 -9.71 -18.61 6.47
N LYS A 28 -9.80 -18.52 7.79
CA LYS A 28 -11.03 -18.80 8.56
C LYS A 28 -11.89 -17.56 8.71
N GLN A 29 -11.27 -16.40 8.88
CA GLN A 29 -11.94 -15.13 9.08
C GLN A 29 -11.06 -13.99 8.59
N MET A 30 -11.65 -13.04 7.86
CA MET A 30 -10.90 -11.94 7.24
C MET A 30 -10.83 -10.69 8.12
N THR A 31 -11.91 -10.39 8.85
CA THR A 31 -12.06 -9.19 9.69
C THR A 31 -13.04 -9.46 10.84
N MET A 32 -12.98 -8.67 11.91
CA MET A 32 -13.98 -8.62 12.98
C MET A 32 -15.36 -8.15 12.49
N GLY A 33 -15.40 -7.40 11.40
CA GLY A 33 -16.58 -6.63 10.98
C GLY A 33 -16.79 -5.36 11.82
N PRO A 34 -17.72 -4.48 11.44
CA PRO A 34 -17.87 -3.17 12.06
C PRO A 34 -18.14 -3.23 13.57
N GLN A 35 -17.42 -2.43 14.35
CA GLN A 35 -17.54 -2.36 15.81
C GLN A 35 -18.38 -1.17 16.30
N PHE A 36 -18.76 -0.28 15.39
CA PHE A 36 -19.52 0.93 15.68
C PHE A 36 -20.78 0.99 14.81
N ALA A 37 -21.79 1.74 15.27
CA ALA A 37 -22.97 2.02 14.46
C ALA A 37 -22.61 2.82 13.20
N GLU A 38 -23.39 2.64 12.14
CA GLU A 38 -23.11 3.24 10.83
C GLU A 38 -22.99 4.77 10.86
N ASP A 39 -23.70 5.45 11.76
CA ASP A 39 -23.68 6.91 11.94
C ASP A 39 -22.57 7.41 12.90
N HIS A 40 -21.74 6.50 13.42
CA HIS A 40 -20.60 6.82 14.26
C HIS A 40 -19.37 7.17 13.40
N PRO A 41 -18.59 8.22 13.74
CA PRO A 41 -17.44 8.59 12.92
C PRO A 41 -16.33 7.52 12.87
N LEU A 42 -16.18 6.69 13.92
CA LEU A 42 -15.24 5.55 13.91
C LEU A 42 -15.66 4.42 12.94
N TYR A 43 -16.95 4.28 12.62
CA TYR A 43 -17.40 3.39 11.55
C TYR A 43 -16.91 3.90 10.19
N ALA A 44 -17.08 5.19 9.93
CA ALA A 44 -16.60 5.79 8.68
C ALA A 44 -15.06 5.91 8.59
N ALA A 45 -14.37 5.79 9.72
CA ALA A 45 -12.92 5.68 9.80
C ALA A 45 -12.42 4.22 9.76
N PHE A 46 -13.31 3.24 9.59
CA PHE A 46 -12.99 1.81 9.54
C PHE A 46 -12.23 1.32 10.78
N TYR A 47 -12.51 1.88 11.96
CA TYR A 47 -11.82 1.50 13.18
C TYR A 47 -12.52 0.31 13.85
N HIS A 48 -11.80 -0.80 14.01
CA HIS A 48 -12.29 -2.03 14.65
C HIS A 48 -11.54 -2.37 15.95
N GLY A 49 -10.30 -1.88 16.11
CA GLY A 49 -9.55 -1.98 17.36
C GLY A 49 -8.99 -3.37 17.64
N ARG A 50 -9.07 -3.81 18.89
CA ARG A 50 -8.40 -5.06 19.32
C ARG A 50 -9.18 -6.28 18.86
N ARG A 51 -8.51 -7.14 18.10
CA ARG A 51 -9.00 -8.49 17.79
C ARG A 51 -9.14 -9.36 19.05
N GLY A 52 -10.06 -10.32 18.99
CA GLY A 52 -10.29 -11.28 20.08
C GLY A 52 -9.05 -12.13 20.41
N THR A 53 -9.07 -12.82 21.55
CA THR A 53 -7.92 -13.59 22.08
C THR A 53 -7.67 -14.93 21.41
N GLU A 54 -8.56 -15.38 20.52
CA GLU A 54 -8.36 -16.60 19.75
C GLU A 54 -7.34 -16.35 18.62
N PRO A 55 -6.50 -17.34 18.26
CA PRO A 55 -5.57 -17.17 17.15
C PRO A 55 -6.31 -16.83 15.84
N TRP A 56 -5.93 -15.70 15.24
CA TRP A 56 -6.50 -15.25 13.98
C TRP A 56 -5.82 -15.95 12.81
N PHE A 57 -6.59 -16.71 12.06
CA PHE A 57 -6.15 -17.32 10.80
C PHE A 57 -6.82 -16.58 9.63
N ASP A 58 -6.30 -15.39 9.33
CA ASP A 58 -6.79 -14.52 8.28
C ASP A 58 -6.03 -14.72 6.96
N PHE A 59 -6.24 -13.81 6.00
CA PHE A 59 -5.60 -13.90 4.69
C PHE A 59 -4.08 -13.91 4.78
N ASP A 60 -3.51 -12.99 5.55
CA ASP A 60 -2.06 -12.84 5.65
C ASP A 60 -1.44 -14.07 6.31
N GLU A 61 -2.06 -14.58 7.38
CA GLU A 61 -1.57 -15.82 8.02
C GLU A 61 -1.67 -17.03 7.08
N ALA A 62 -2.75 -17.12 6.28
CA ALA A 62 -2.91 -18.17 5.28
C ALA A 62 -1.86 -18.08 4.15
N VAL A 63 -1.58 -16.86 3.67
CA VAL A 63 -0.57 -16.59 2.64
C VAL A 63 0.83 -16.91 3.15
N VAL A 64 1.19 -16.44 4.35
CA VAL A 64 2.49 -16.71 4.97
C VAL A 64 2.65 -18.19 5.23
N THR A 65 1.65 -18.87 5.82
CA THR A 65 1.69 -20.33 6.03
C THR A 65 1.91 -21.08 4.72
N THR A 66 1.21 -20.67 3.66
CA THR A 66 1.35 -21.29 2.34
C THR A 66 2.75 -21.10 1.75
N ALA A 67 3.32 -19.90 1.88
CA ALA A 67 4.69 -19.62 1.46
C ALA A 67 5.72 -20.45 2.25
N LEU A 68 5.53 -20.58 3.57
CA LEU A 68 6.38 -21.40 4.44
C LEU A 68 6.32 -22.88 4.07
N ASP A 69 5.12 -23.41 3.85
CA ASP A 69 4.91 -24.79 3.42
C ASP A 69 5.57 -25.05 2.06
N TRP A 70 5.44 -24.12 1.12
CA TRP A 70 6.08 -24.22 -0.19
C TRP A 70 7.61 -24.18 -0.09
N LEU A 71 8.18 -23.24 0.68
CA LEU A 71 9.64 -23.19 0.92
C LEU A 71 10.14 -24.47 1.58
N ALA A 72 9.39 -25.06 2.52
CA ALA A 72 9.74 -26.31 3.17
C ALA A 72 9.86 -27.51 2.21
N THR A 73 9.24 -27.45 1.02
CA THR A 73 9.43 -28.46 -0.03
C THR A 73 10.82 -28.40 -0.69
N LYS A 74 11.60 -27.35 -0.42
CA LYS A 74 12.90 -27.06 -1.04
C LYS A 74 12.79 -26.99 -2.57
N PRO A 75 12.09 -25.96 -3.10
CA PRO A 75 11.87 -25.83 -4.53
C PRO A 75 13.20 -25.82 -5.29
N GLY A 76 13.29 -26.65 -6.33
CA GLY A 76 14.48 -26.72 -7.18
C GLY A 76 14.49 -25.67 -8.27
N GLY A 77 15.69 -25.22 -8.68
CA GLY A 77 15.87 -24.22 -9.73
C GLY A 77 15.58 -22.79 -9.27
N PRO A 78 15.73 -21.79 -10.16
CA PRO A 78 15.41 -20.41 -9.84
C PRO A 78 13.90 -20.24 -9.68
N TRP A 79 13.49 -19.41 -8.72
CA TRP A 79 12.09 -19.16 -8.42
C TRP A 79 11.81 -17.69 -8.15
N VAL A 80 10.53 -17.32 -8.29
CA VAL A 80 9.98 -16.05 -7.82
C VAL A 80 8.82 -16.38 -6.91
N LEU A 81 8.91 -15.94 -5.65
CA LEU A 81 7.85 -16.10 -4.66
C LEU A 81 7.23 -14.73 -4.39
N PHE A 82 6.03 -14.50 -4.91
CA PHE A 82 5.26 -13.29 -4.65
C PHE A 82 4.31 -13.54 -3.48
N VAL A 83 4.49 -12.77 -2.40
CA VAL A 83 3.73 -12.93 -1.15
C VAL A 83 2.91 -11.67 -0.90
N PRO A 84 1.69 -11.56 -1.46
CA PRO A 84 0.85 -10.40 -1.25
C PRO A 84 0.21 -10.45 0.15
N LEU A 85 0.47 -9.43 0.96
CA LEU A 85 -0.18 -9.23 2.26
C LEU A 85 -1.22 -8.12 2.14
N ILE A 86 -2.27 -8.20 2.95
CA ILE A 86 -3.33 -7.19 3.03
C ILE A 86 -3.03 -6.18 4.12
N PHE A 87 -2.48 -6.58 5.26
CA PHE A 87 -2.11 -5.60 6.29
C PHE A 87 -1.02 -4.65 5.77
N PRO A 88 -1.06 -3.37 6.14
CA PRO A 88 -1.96 -2.75 7.13
C PRO A 88 -3.23 -2.10 6.53
N HIS A 89 -3.72 -2.57 5.38
CA HIS A 89 -4.99 -2.11 4.82
C HIS A 89 -6.12 -2.29 5.84
N LEU A 90 -7.04 -1.33 5.86
CA LEU A 90 -8.16 -1.32 6.79
C LEU A 90 -9.13 -2.51 6.59
N PRO A 91 -10.06 -2.78 7.52
CA PRO A 91 -10.30 -2.08 8.79
C PRO A 91 -9.10 -2.07 9.74
N PHE A 92 -8.97 -1.02 10.56
CA PHE A 92 -7.91 -0.89 11.53
C PHE A 92 -8.17 -1.81 12.72
N GLU A 93 -7.61 -3.01 12.65
CA GLU A 93 -7.71 -4.05 13.68
C GLU A 93 -6.44 -4.89 13.74
N VAL A 94 -6.06 -5.30 14.95
CA VAL A 94 -4.96 -6.25 15.13
C VAL A 94 -5.09 -6.96 16.49
N GLU A 95 -4.53 -8.16 16.59
CA GLU A 95 -4.48 -8.96 17.82
C GLU A 95 -3.29 -8.63 18.72
N GLU A 96 -3.33 -9.14 19.96
CA GLU A 96 -2.14 -9.17 20.81
C GLU A 96 -1.09 -10.15 20.27
N PRO A 97 0.22 -9.89 20.47
CA PRO A 97 0.79 -8.78 21.24
C PRO A 97 0.93 -7.47 20.44
N PHE A 98 0.56 -7.47 19.16
CA PHE A 98 0.78 -6.33 18.27
C PHE A 98 -0.10 -5.13 18.62
N TYR A 99 -1.34 -5.38 19.04
CA TYR A 99 -2.24 -4.32 19.48
C TYR A 99 -1.60 -3.51 20.61
N SER A 100 -1.07 -4.12 21.66
CA SER A 100 -0.45 -3.38 22.77
C SER A 100 1.02 -2.99 22.54
N ARG A 101 1.60 -3.24 21.36
CA ARG A 101 3.03 -2.96 21.06
C ARG A 101 3.36 -1.47 21.02
N HIS A 102 2.37 -0.62 20.73
CA HIS A 102 2.52 0.83 20.66
C HIS A 102 1.55 1.53 21.62
N CYS A 103 1.95 2.68 22.16
CA CYS A 103 1.13 3.52 23.05
C CYS A 103 0.50 4.69 22.30
N ALA A 104 -0.78 5.00 22.55
CA ALA A 104 -1.53 6.05 21.84
C ALA A 104 -0.94 7.44 22.11
N ALA A 105 -0.44 7.65 23.34
CA ALA A 105 0.17 8.90 23.75
C ALA A 105 1.45 9.25 22.96
N ASP A 106 2.11 8.25 22.37
CA ASP A 106 3.34 8.44 21.58
C ASP A 106 3.06 8.71 20.09
N MET A 107 1.82 8.50 19.64
CA MET A 107 1.47 8.66 18.22
C MET A 107 1.44 10.14 17.83
N LYS A 108 2.11 10.50 16.74
CA LYS A 108 2.05 11.86 16.22
C LYS A 108 0.66 12.10 15.65
N LEU A 109 0.07 13.26 15.95
CA LEU A 109 -1.20 13.63 15.36
C LEU A 109 -1.06 13.79 13.84
N PRO A 110 -2.11 13.44 13.09
CA PRO A 110 -2.11 13.64 11.67
C PRO A 110 -2.10 15.12 11.32
N ARG A 111 -1.84 15.42 10.06
CA ARG A 111 -1.92 16.78 9.54
C ARG A 111 -3.35 17.30 9.60
N GLY A 112 -3.47 18.58 9.94
CA GLY A 112 -4.72 19.32 9.80
C GLY A 112 -5.18 19.42 8.34
N PHE A 113 -6.34 20.06 8.14
CA PHE A 113 -7.09 20.01 6.87
C PHE A 113 -6.43 20.67 5.65
N GLY A 114 -5.30 21.35 5.81
CA GLY A 114 -4.60 22.07 4.74
C GLY A 114 -5.40 23.28 4.21
N ARG A 115 -4.73 24.18 3.48
CA ARG A 115 -5.38 25.26 2.70
C ARG A 115 -5.21 24.95 1.22
N ARG A 116 -6.21 25.27 0.39
CA ARG A 116 -6.16 25.05 -1.07
C ARG A 116 -5.95 23.57 -1.47
N LYS A 117 -6.44 22.65 -0.65
CA LYS A 117 -6.57 21.24 -1.02
C LYS A 117 -7.75 21.04 -1.98
N PRO A 118 -7.73 19.99 -2.81
CA PRO A 118 -8.83 19.68 -3.72
C PRO A 118 -10.13 19.41 -2.96
N ASP A 119 -11.25 19.65 -3.65
CA ASP A 119 -12.59 19.64 -3.09
C ASP A 119 -12.97 18.28 -2.51
N PHE A 120 -12.37 17.19 -3.02
CA PHE A 120 -12.63 15.84 -2.50
C PHE A 120 -12.22 15.69 -1.03
N HIS A 121 -11.22 16.45 -0.54
CA HIS A 121 -10.83 16.40 0.87
C HIS A 121 -12.00 16.87 1.76
N ALA A 122 -12.62 18.00 1.40
CA ALA A 122 -13.74 18.54 2.17
C ALA A 122 -14.97 17.62 2.06
N ALA A 123 -15.25 17.11 0.86
CA ALA A 123 -16.36 16.21 0.62
C ALA A 123 -16.25 14.90 1.42
N LEU A 124 -15.07 14.26 1.42
CA LEU A 124 -14.81 13.05 2.20
C LEU A 124 -14.89 13.30 3.71
N ARG A 125 -14.31 14.39 4.22
CA ARG A 125 -14.44 14.75 5.64
C ARG A 125 -15.89 14.91 6.08
N HIS A 126 -16.70 15.53 5.23
CA HIS A 126 -18.12 15.71 5.50
C HIS A 126 -18.86 14.37 5.45
N ALA A 127 -18.67 13.59 4.38
CA ALA A 127 -19.30 12.28 4.21
C ALA A 127 -18.92 11.30 5.33
N ASN A 128 -17.66 11.29 5.76
CA ASN A 128 -17.17 10.42 6.84
C ASN A 128 -17.37 11.02 8.23
N GLN A 129 -17.87 12.25 8.32
CA GLN A 129 -18.06 12.98 9.57
C GLN A 129 -16.78 13.05 10.43
N SER A 130 -15.61 13.06 9.80
CA SER A 130 -14.31 12.95 10.49
C SER A 130 -13.97 14.16 11.35
N HIS A 131 -14.66 15.28 11.15
CA HIS A 131 -14.62 16.45 12.06
C HIS A 131 -15.14 16.16 13.48
N ARG A 132 -15.83 15.02 13.68
CA ARG A 132 -16.28 14.53 14.99
C ARG A 132 -15.23 13.68 15.70
N LEU A 133 -14.14 13.30 15.03
CA LEU A 133 -13.04 12.55 15.64
C LEU A 133 -12.09 13.51 16.35
N GLY A 134 -11.82 13.22 17.62
CA GLY A 134 -10.86 13.93 18.44
C GLY A 134 -9.43 13.45 18.22
N GLU A 135 -8.49 14.12 18.89
CA GLU A 135 -7.07 13.74 18.89
C GLU A 135 -6.85 12.31 19.40
N ASP A 136 -7.58 11.91 20.45
CA ASP A 136 -7.48 10.57 21.04
C ASP A 136 -7.96 9.49 20.06
N ASP A 137 -9.03 9.74 19.31
CA ASP A 137 -9.52 8.81 18.28
C ASP A 137 -8.46 8.59 17.19
N TRP A 138 -7.84 9.67 16.71
CA TRP A 138 -6.78 9.56 15.70
C TRP A 138 -5.55 8.84 16.22
N ARG A 139 -5.13 9.13 17.46
CA ARG A 139 -4.01 8.43 18.10
C ARG A 139 -4.28 6.94 18.22
N GLU A 140 -5.51 6.56 18.54
CA GLU A 140 -5.91 5.16 18.65
C GLU A 140 -5.92 4.44 17.29
N ILE A 141 -6.41 5.09 16.23
CA ILE A 141 -6.34 4.58 14.85
C ILE A 141 -4.88 4.39 14.43
N ILE A 142 -4.03 5.40 14.58
CA ILE A 142 -2.62 5.36 14.19
C ILE A 142 -1.87 4.27 14.97
N ARG A 143 -2.10 4.18 16.28
CA ARG A 143 -1.49 3.15 17.14
C ARG A 143 -1.86 1.74 16.68
N THR A 144 -3.12 1.53 16.31
CA THR A 144 -3.60 0.23 15.82
C THR A 144 -2.99 -0.10 14.45
N TYR A 145 -2.92 0.87 13.53
CA TYR A 145 -2.22 0.73 12.25
C TYR A 145 -0.73 0.38 12.42
N TYR A 146 -0.05 0.97 13.41
CA TYR A 146 1.34 0.63 13.74
C TYR A 146 1.46 -0.80 14.30
N GLY A 147 0.48 -1.25 15.08
CA GLY A 147 0.36 -2.66 15.47
C GLY A 147 0.20 -3.58 14.26
N MET A 148 -0.62 -3.20 13.27
CA MET A 148 -0.76 -3.96 12.03
C MET A 148 0.57 -4.04 11.25
N ILE A 149 1.31 -2.93 11.16
CA ILE A 149 2.67 -2.93 10.57
C ILE A 149 3.60 -3.87 11.34
N ALA A 150 3.55 -3.86 12.66
CA ALA A 150 4.37 -4.75 13.48
C ALA A 150 4.04 -6.24 13.28
N ARG A 151 2.80 -6.56 12.92
CA ARG A 151 2.39 -7.92 12.52
C ARG A 151 2.96 -8.29 11.14
N VAL A 152 2.93 -7.36 10.19
CA VAL A 152 3.57 -7.54 8.87
C VAL A 152 5.08 -7.78 9.01
N ASP A 153 5.75 -7.02 9.88
CA ASP A 153 7.17 -7.19 10.19
C ASP A 153 7.49 -8.60 10.72
N ASP A 154 6.68 -9.12 11.64
CA ASP A 154 6.81 -10.50 12.14
C ASP A 154 6.63 -11.56 11.02
N GLN A 155 5.63 -11.36 10.16
CA GLN A 155 5.38 -12.23 9.00
C GLN A 155 6.54 -12.22 8.00
N VAL A 156 7.09 -11.05 7.68
CA VAL A 156 8.30 -10.93 6.85
C VAL A 156 9.48 -11.65 7.51
N GLY A 157 9.65 -11.48 8.83
CA GLY A 157 10.68 -12.18 9.60
C GLY A 157 10.59 -13.71 9.47
N ARG A 158 9.38 -14.28 9.53
CA ARG A 158 9.13 -15.72 9.32
C ARG A 158 9.54 -16.19 7.93
N LEU A 159 9.23 -15.41 6.89
CA LEU A 159 9.58 -15.74 5.50
C LEU A 159 11.10 -15.72 5.29
N VAL A 160 11.77 -14.68 5.78
CA VAL A 160 13.23 -14.56 5.70
C VAL A 160 13.92 -15.71 6.44
N ALA A 161 13.43 -16.05 7.64
CA ALA A 161 13.96 -17.18 8.40
C ALA A 161 13.74 -18.53 7.68
N ALA A 162 12.65 -18.69 6.93
CA ALA A 162 12.39 -19.90 6.16
C ALA A 162 13.33 -20.05 4.96
N VAL A 163 13.63 -18.94 4.26
CA VAL A 163 14.66 -18.92 3.21
C VAL A 163 16.03 -19.32 3.77
N ASP A 164 16.36 -18.83 4.97
CA ASP A 164 17.59 -19.20 5.66
C ASP A 164 17.63 -20.67 6.07
N ALA A 165 16.53 -21.20 6.59
CA ALA A 165 16.41 -22.60 7.00
C ALA A 165 16.60 -23.61 5.85
N ILE A 166 16.29 -23.22 4.62
CA ILE A 166 16.55 -24.05 3.43
C ILE A 166 17.94 -23.81 2.82
N GLY A 167 18.70 -22.85 3.34
CA GLY A 167 20.07 -22.55 2.92
C GLY A 167 20.19 -21.63 1.70
N GLU A 168 19.11 -20.97 1.27
CA GLU A 168 19.05 -20.19 0.02
C GLU A 168 19.26 -18.67 0.23
N THR A 169 19.61 -18.23 1.44
CA THR A 169 19.89 -16.79 1.73
C THR A 169 20.94 -16.19 0.81
N HIS A 170 21.97 -16.97 0.46
CA HIS A 170 23.12 -16.53 -0.33
C HIS A 170 22.84 -16.41 -1.83
N SER A 171 21.68 -16.85 -2.29
CA SER A 171 21.24 -16.90 -3.70
C SER A 171 19.90 -16.16 -3.91
N THR A 172 19.25 -15.70 -2.83
CA THR A 172 17.93 -15.07 -2.87
C THR A 172 18.03 -13.55 -2.69
N SER A 173 17.37 -12.80 -3.58
CA SER A 173 17.09 -11.38 -3.35
C SER A 173 15.73 -11.21 -2.66
N VAL A 174 15.66 -10.41 -1.59
CA VAL A 174 14.40 -10.10 -0.90
C VAL A 174 13.96 -8.69 -1.25
N TRP A 175 12.70 -8.53 -1.62
CA TRP A 175 12.10 -7.25 -2.01
C TRP A 175 10.83 -7.01 -1.19
N PHE A 176 10.74 -5.85 -0.56
CA PHE A 176 9.57 -5.39 0.20
C PHE A 176 9.14 -4.03 -0.33
N PHE A 177 7.87 -3.92 -0.71
CA PHE A 177 7.26 -2.68 -1.17
C PHE A 177 5.75 -2.69 -0.93
N THR A 178 5.11 -1.53 -1.00
CA THR A 178 3.64 -1.40 -0.96
C THR A 178 3.12 -0.87 -2.28
N ASP A 179 1.83 -1.11 -2.55
CA ASP A 179 1.12 -0.60 -3.71
C ASP A 179 0.77 0.89 -3.58
N HIS A 180 0.39 1.32 -2.38
CA HIS A 180 0.13 2.71 -2.04
C HIS A 180 0.30 2.95 -0.53
N GLY A 181 0.15 4.22 -0.11
CA GLY A 181 0.12 4.63 1.29
C GLY A 181 -1.31 4.88 1.80
N GLU A 182 -1.45 5.54 2.93
CA GLU A 182 -2.72 5.71 3.63
C GLU A 182 -2.79 7.15 4.17
N TYR A 183 -3.95 7.82 4.06
CA TYR A 183 -4.09 9.13 4.68
C TYR A 183 -3.92 9.05 6.20
N LEU A 184 -4.41 7.99 6.84
CA LEU A 184 -4.22 7.70 8.27
C LEU A 184 -4.54 8.91 9.19
N GLY A 185 -5.57 9.68 8.82
CA GLY A 185 -5.99 10.90 9.49
C GLY A 185 -5.44 12.19 8.89
N ASP A 186 -4.41 12.15 8.04
CA ASP A 186 -3.90 13.36 7.35
C ASP A 186 -5.05 14.02 6.59
N PHE A 187 -5.20 15.33 6.80
CA PHE A 187 -6.30 16.14 6.28
C PHE A 187 -7.70 15.71 6.76
N GLY A 188 -7.78 14.94 7.85
CA GLY A 188 -9.01 14.35 8.38
C GLY A 188 -9.54 13.21 7.52
N LEU A 189 -8.69 12.56 6.73
CA LEU A 189 -9.05 11.50 5.78
C LEU A 189 -8.49 10.16 6.24
N VAL A 190 -9.18 9.10 5.84
CA VAL A 190 -8.66 7.72 5.82
C VAL A 190 -8.78 7.21 4.38
N GLU A 191 -8.29 6.01 4.13
CA GLU A 191 -8.23 5.39 2.81
C GLU A 191 -7.29 6.09 1.84
N LYS A 192 -7.43 5.68 0.59
CA LYS A 192 -7.01 6.37 -0.61
C LYS A 192 -8.23 6.86 -1.40
N TRP A 193 -8.01 7.89 -2.22
CA TRP A 193 -9.02 8.40 -3.14
C TRP A 193 -8.51 8.29 -4.58
N PRO A 194 -9.37 7.99 -5.59
CA PRO A 194 -8.92 7.78 -6.96
C PRO A 194 -8.02 8.90 -7.51
N SER A 195 -8.31 10.16 -7.19
CA SER A 195 -7.53 11.35 -7.61
C SER A 195 -6.64 11.93 -6.50
N GLY A 196 -6.40 11.15 -5.44
CA GLY A 196 -5.52 11.52 -4.32
C GLY A 196 -4.05 11.34 -4.70
N LEU A 197 -3.26 12.40 -4.59
CA LEU A 197 -1.85 12.45 -5.00
C LEU A 197 -0.95 13.08 -3.93
N ASP A 198 -1.41 13.09 -2.68
CA ASP A 198 -0.64 13.56 -1.53
C ASP A 198 0.53 12.61 -1.22
N GLU A 199 1.59 13.15 -0.60
CA GLU A 199 2.81 12.39 -0.30
C GLU A 199 2.55 11.12 0.52
N CYS A 200 1.60 11.17 1.45
CA CYS A 200 1.24 10.02 2.30
C CYS A 200 0.68 8.83 1.51
N LEU A 201 0.20 9.03 0.29
CA LEU A 201 -0.27 7.95 -0.59
C LEU A 201 0.79 7.47 -1.57
N LEU A 202 1.77 8.31 -1.91
CA LEU A 202 2.69 8.09 -3.03
C LEU A 202 4.11 7.72 -2.59
N ARG A 203 4.54 8.13 -1.38
CA ARG A 203 5.88 7.87 -0.87
C ARG A 203 5.91 6.54 -0.11
N ASN A 204 5.94 5.47 -0.88
CA ASN A 204 5.87 4.10 -0.39
C ASN A 204 7.26 3.53 -0.06
N PRO A 205 7.38 2.60 0.89
CA PRO A 205 8.62 1.89 1.13
C PRO A 205 9.00 1.03 -0.09
N LEU A 206 10.30 1.00 -0.40
CA LEU A 206 10.92 0.03 -1.30
C LEU A 206 12.25 -0.36 -0.67
N ILE A 207 12.33 -1.60 -0.18
CA ILE A 207 13.51 -2.17 0.45
C ILE A 207 13.89 -3.40 -0.36
N ALA A 208 15.16 -3.52 -0.72
CA ALA A 208 15.66 -4.64 -1.49
C ALA A 208 17.02 -5.09 -0.95
N THR A 209 17.26 -6.41 -0.98
CA THR A 209 18.57 -6.99 -0.73
C THR A 209 18.98 -7.83 -1.94
N LEU A 210 20.25 -7.70 -2.34
CA LEU A 210 20.85 -8.57 -3.35
C LEU A 210 21.76 -9.63 -2.69
N PRO A 211 21.84 -10.84 -3.27
CA PRO A 211 22.83 -11.83 -2.86
C PRO A 211 24.25 -11.24 -2.74
N GLY A 212 24.89 -11.45 -1.59
CA GLY A 212 26.25 -10.96 -1.32
C GLY A 212 26.36 -9.47 -0.95
N GLN A 213 25.26 -8.73 -0.87
CA GLN A 213 25.27 -7.35 -0.38
C GLN A 213 25.28 -7.31 1.15
N SER A 214 26.33 -6.73 1.75
CA SER A 214 26.54 -6.69 3.20
C SER A 214 26.36 -5.31 3.83
N ALA A 215 26.36 -4.24 3.03
CA ALA A 215 26.21 -2.87 3.51
C ALA A 215 24.81 -2.34 3.17
N ALA A 216 24.12 -1.83 4.20
CA ALA A 216 22.91 -1.05 4.00
C ALA A 216 23.27 0.30 3.35
N ALA A 217 22.47 0.71 2.38
CA ALA A 217 22.56 2.02 1.75
C ALA A 217 21.16 2.62 1.62
N GLN A 218 21.08 3.94 1.71
CA GLN A 218 19.86 4.70 1.44
C GLN A 218 20.01 5.41 0.09
N HIS A 219 19.01 5.26 -0.78
CA HIS A 219 18.93 5.98 -2.04
C HIS A 219 17.86 7.06 -1.93
N ASP A 220 18.25 8.33 -2.04
CA ASP A 220 17.34 9.48 -1.92
C ASP A 220 16.77 9.94 -3.27
N GLY A 221 17.20 9.32 -4.37
CA GLY A 221 16.73 9.66 -5.72
C GLY A 221 15.32 9.15 -6.01
N PHE A 222 14.73 9.67 -7.09
CA PHE A 222 13.39 9.29 -7.50
C PHE A 222 13.37 7.92 -8.18
N VAL A 223 12.48 7.06 -7.70
CA VAL A 223 12.12 5.77 -8.30
C VAL A 223 10.59 5.66 -8.32
N GLU A 224 10.05 4.81 -9.18
CA GLU A 224 8.61 4.54 -9.27
C GLU A 224 8.35 3.04 -9.25
N MET A 225 7.15 2.63 -8.84
CA MET A 225 6.78 1.20 -8.81
C MET A 225 6.90 0.50 -10.16
N VAL A 226 6.74 1.24 -11.28
CA VAL A 226 6.93 0.70 -12.64
C VAL A 226 8.37 0.23 -12.91
N ASP A 227 9.32 0.63 -12.07
CA ASP A 227 10.73 0.22 -12.15
C ASP A 227 10.96 -1.20 -11.64
N LEU A 228 10.04 -1.75 -10.84
CA LEU A 228 10.16 -3.10 -10.30
C LEU A 228 10.22 -4.13 -11.44
N LEU A 229 9.36 -4.00 -12.44
CA LEU A 229 9.28 -4.94 -13.56
C LEU A 229 10.62 -5.09 -14.31
N PRO A 230 11.22 -4.03 -14.90
CA PRO A 230 12.51 -4.19 -15.59
C PRO A 230 13.64 -4.59 -14.67
N THR A 231 13.58 -4.26 -13.39
CA THR A 231 14.60 -4.65 -12.42
C THR A 231 14.55 -6.13 -12.09
N LEU A 232 13.36 -6.68 -11.86
CA LEU A 232 13.15 -8.11 -11.61
C LEU A 232 13.44 -8.96 -12.85
N LEU A 233 13.09 -8.47 -14.05
CA LEU A 233 13.46 -9.12 -15.31
C LEU A 233 14.99 -9.15 -15.49
N ALA A 234 15.67 -8.04 -15.21
CA ALA A 234 17.13 -7.98 -15.28
C ALA A 234 17.82 -8.89 -14.25
N LEU A 235 17.23 -9.11 -13.06
CA LEU A 235 17.74 -10.09 -12.10
C LEU A 235 17.66 -11.54 -12.61
N GLY A 236 16.66 -11.84 -13.44
CA GLY A 236 16.49 -13.16 -14.05
C GLY A 236 17.21 -13.33 -15.38
N ASP A 237 18.03 -12.37 -15.81
CA ASP A 237 18.60 -12.30 -17.17
C ASP A 237 17.53 -12.42 -18.28
N ILE A 238 16.36 -11.81 -18.04
CA ILE A 238 15.23 -11.80 -18.99
C ILE A 238 15.13 -10.44 -19.67
N GLU A 239 15.15 -10.45 -20.99
CA GLU A 239 14.86 -9.25 -21.79
C GLU A 239 13.35 -9.02 -21.89
N PRO A 240 12.87 -7.79 -21.61
CA PRO A 240 11.45 -7.47 -21.72
C PRO A 240 10.98 -7.54 -23.18
N ALA A 241 9.96 -8.38 -23.45
CA ALA A 241 9.39 -8.54 -24.78
C ALA A 241 8.36 -7.45 -25.17
N HIS A 242 8.08 -6.50 -24.27
CA HIS A 242 7.09 -5.44 -24.46
C HIS A 242 7.67 -4.09 -24.05
N THR A 243 7.10 -3.02 -24.60
CA THR A 243 7.45 -1.66 -24.19
C THR A 243 6.95 -1.39 -22.77
N HIS A 244 7.86 -0.98 -21.89
CA HIS A 244 7.55 -0.45 -20.57
C HIS A 244 8.30 0.86 -20.35
N PHE A 245 7.87 1.63 -19.34
CA PHE A 245 8.45 2.94 -19.02
C PHE A 245 9.31 2.94 -17.75
N GLY A 246 9.37 1.81 -17.04
CA GLY A 246 10.24 1.65 -15.88
C GLY A 246 11.72 1.65 -16.23
N ARG A 247 12.56 1.99 -15.26
CA ARG A 247 14.03 1.96 -15.34
C ARG A 247 14.57 0.84 -14.46
N ASN A 248 15.59 0.13 -14.95
CA ASN A 248 16.28 -0.90 -14.16
C ASN A 248 17.01 -0.25 -12.95
N LEU A 249 16.67 -0.67 -11.73
CA LEU A 249 17.23 -0.15 -10.48
C LEU A 249 18.50 -0.88 -10.04
N LEU A 250 18.94 -1.96 -10.69
CA LEU A 250 20.17 -2.68 -10.32
C LEU A 250 21.41 -1.78 -10.21
N PRO A 251 21.62 -0.77 -11.08
CA PRO A 251 22.71 0.20 -10.89
C PRO A 251 22.59 0.98 -9.57
N ALA A 252 21.39 1.46 -9.22
CA ALA A 252 21.13 2.21 -7.99
C ALA A 252 21.24 1.35 -6.73
N LEU A 253 20.96 0.05 -6.82
CA LEU A 253 21.18 -0.90 -5.73
C LEU A 253 22.66 -1.18 -5.47
N LYS A 254 23.52 -1.08 -6.50
CA LYS A 254 24.98 -1.27 -6.38
C LYS A 254 25.69 0.02 -5.97
N ASP A 255 25.20 1.16 -6.45
CA ASP A 255 25.70 2.49 -6.13
C ASP A 255 24.53 3.45 -5.87
N ALA A 256 24.31 3.75 -4.59
CA ALA A 256 23.21 4.60 -4.14
C ALA A 256 23.31 6.05 -4.65
N SER A 257 24.46 6.48 -5.20
CA SER A 257 24.60 7.79 -5.84
C SER A 257 24.09 7.83 -7.28
N THR A 258 23.74 6.68 -7.86
CA THR A 258 23.23 6.58 -9.24
C THR A 258 21.91 7.34 -9.38
N VAL A 259 21.88 8.36 -10.23
CA VAL A 259 20.64 9.09 -10.53
C VAL A 259 19.78 8.25 -11.47
N VAL A 260 18.65 7.73 -10.95
CA VAL A 260 17.68 6.98 -11.75
C VAL A 260 16.86 7.91 -12.64
N ARG A 261 16.35 9.03 -12.10
CA ARG A 261 15.61 10.10 -12.80
C ARG A 261 15.61 11.41 -12.00
N ASP A 262 15.17 12.49 -12.63
CA ASP A 262 15.06 13.86 -12.07
C ASP A 262 13.71 14.14 -11.39
N ALA A 263 12.66 13.37 -11.73
CA ALA A 263 11.32 13.51 -11.19
C ALA A 263 10.57 12.19 -11.11
N ALA A 264 9.69 12.04 -10.11
CA ALA A 264 8.71 10.97 -10.05
C ALA A 264 7.34 11.43 -10.54
N MET A 265 6.62 10.56 -11.24
CA MET A 265 5.27 10.81 -11.73
C MET A 265 4.27 9.78 -11.18
N SER A 266 3.06 10.24 -10.91
CA SER A 266 1.92 9.37 -10.57
C SER A 266 0.65 9.95 -11.16
N GLU A 267 -0.33 9.09 -11.40
CA GLU A 267 -1.62 9.49 -11.92
C GLU A 267 -2.75 8.69 -11.30
N GLY A 268 -3.94 9.28 -11.29
CA GLY A 268 -5.14 8.66 -10.75
C GLY A 268 -6.39 9.34 -11.28
N GLY A 269 -7.54 8.81 -10.88
CA GLY A 269 -8.85 9.35 -11.23
C GLY A 269 -9.32 8.97 -12.63
N PHE A 270 -10.53 9.42 -12.93
CA PHE A 270 -11.35 9.02 -14.06
C PHE A 270 -11.86 10.26 -14.81
N ARG A 271 -12.35 10.09 -16.04
CA ARG A 271 -13.19 11.11 -16.66
C ARG A 271 -14.63 10.92 -16.18
N VAL A 272 -15.44 12.00 -16.21
CA VAL A 272 -16.87 11.90 -15.87
C VAL A 272 -17.60 10.88 -16.77
N GLY A 273 -17.15 10.73 -18.03
CA GLY A 273 -17.67 9.73 -18.96
C GLY A 273 -17.32 8.27 -18.62
N ASP A 274 -16.35 8.04 -17.73
CA ASP A 274 -15.88 6.71 -17.33
C ASP A 274 -16.67 6.18 -16.11
N ALA A 275 -17.93 6.60 -15.94
CA ALA A 275 -18.75 6.27 -14.78
C ALA A 275 -18.93 4.76 -14.55
N HIS A 276 -18.75 3.94 -15.59
CA HIS A 276 -18.75 2.47 -15.50
C HIS A 276 -17.54 1.90 -14.74
N LEU A 277 -16.47 2.69 -14.54
CA LEU A 277 -15.29 2.33 -13.75
C LEU A 277 -15.38 2.79 -12.29
N PHE A 278 -16.40 3.57 -11.91
CA PHE A 278 -16.54 4.06 -10.54
C PHE A 278 -16.83 2.93 -9.57
N GLU A 279 -16.33 3.08 -8.35
CA GLU A 279 -16.48 2.08 -7.31
C GLU A 279 -17.97 1.93 -6.92
N GLN A 280 -18.45 0.68 -6.86
CA GLN A 280 -19.80 0.33 -6.38
C GLN A 280 -19.75 -0.55 -5.11
N PRO A 281 -19.07 -0.11 -4.04
CA PRO A 281 -18.92 -0.90 -2.84
C PRO A 281 -20.18 -0.86 -1.98
N THR A 282 -20.25 -1.81 -1.04
CA THR A 282 -21.26 -1.88 0.02
C THR A 282 -20.58 -1.75 1.40
N GLY A 283 -21.37 -1.75 2.48
CA GLY A 283 -20.85 -1.67 3.85
C GLY A 283 -20.15 -0.34 4.15
N GLU A 284 -19.06 -0.39 4.90
CA GLU A 284 -18.31 0.81 5.34
C GLU A 284 -17.79 1.65 4.16
N TYR A 285 -17.54 1.02 3.02
CA TYR A 285 -17.11 1.70 1.80
C TYR A 285 -18.23 2.40 1.01
N ARG A 286 -19.51 2.18 1.34
CA ARG A 286 -20.65 2.67 0.55
C ARG A 286 -20.58 4.18 0.28
N ARG A 287 -20.24 4.97 1.29
CA ARG A 287 -20.14 6.44 1.21
C ARG A 287 -19.10 6.89 0.17
N LYS A 288 -17.99 6.15 0.07
CA LYS A 288 -16.95 6.40 -0.93
C LYS A 288 -17.54 6.29 -2.32
N GLY A 289 -18.23 5.20 -2.63
CA GLY A 289 -18.85 4.97 -3.94
C GLY A 289 -20.02 5.90 -4.26
N GLU A 290 -20.85 6.21 -3.26
CA GLU A 290 -21.92 7.22 -3.39
C GLU A 290 -21.32 8.59 -3.79
N LEU A 291 -20.24 9.00 -3.14
CA LEU A 291 -19.58 10.26 -3.46
C LEU A 291 -19.03 10.30 -4.90
N GLN A 292 -18.50 9.18 -5.41
CA GLN A 292 -18.06 9.12 -6.82
C GLN A 292 -19.23 9.28 -7.80
N ARG A 293 -20.39 8.68 -7.49
CA ARG A 293 -21.58 8.75 -8.36
C ARG A 293 -22.26 10.11 -8.31
N ASP A 294 -22.41 10.67 -7.12
CA ASP A 294 -23.15 11.91 -6.90
C ASP A 294 -22.32 13.13 -7.31
N GLN A 295 -20.99 13.05 -7.17
CA GLN A 295 -20.06 14.14 -7.46
C GLN A 295 -18.87 13.64 -8.30
N PRO A 296 -19.09 13.24 -9.57
CA PRO A 296 -18.08 12.55 -10.38
C PRO A 296 -16.84 13.40 -10.74
N LYS A 297 -16.92 14.73 -10.59
CA LYS A 297 -15.76 15.60 -10.76
C LYS A 297 -14.71 15.43 -9.66
N LEU A 298 -15.10 14.98 -8.46
CA LEU A 298 -14.19 14.76 -7.33
C LEU A 298 -13.23 13.59 -7.56
N VAL A 299 -13.58 12.64 -8.43
CA VAL A 299 -12.68 11.56 -8.88
C VAL A 299 -12.02 11.89 -10.22
N GLY A 300 -11.97 13.17 -10.60
CA GLY A 300 -11.39 13.61 -11.86
C GLY A 300 -9.94 13.16 -12.05
N LYS A 301 -9.58 12.82 -13.29
CA LYS A 301 -8.19 12.49 -13.66
C LYS A 301 -7.24 13.57 -13.12
N ALA A 302 -6.19 13.13 -12.45
CA ALA A 302 -5.14 13.98 -11.92
C ALA A 302 -3.77 13.35 -12.19
N ILE A 303 -2.76 14.19 -12.38
CA ILE A 303 -1.38 13.78 -12.65
C ILE A 303 -0.46 14.63 -11.80
N VAL A 304 0.46 14.00 -11.09
CA VAL A 304 1.50 14.69 -10.31
C VAL A 304 2.86 14.47 -10.95
N ARG A 305 3.67 15.53 -10.96
CA ARG A 305 5.11 15.48 -11.19
C ARG A 305 5.82 16.06 -9.96
N ARG A 306 6.65 15.24 -9.33
CA ARG A 306 7.44 15.59 -8.15
C ARG A 306 8.92 15.66 -8.51
N GLU A 307 9.49 16.84 -8.40
CA GLU A 307 10.92 17.14 -8.58
C GLU A 307 11.57 17.45 -7.23
N ALA A 308 12.87 17.69 -7.19
CA ALA A 308 13.61 18.00 -5.95
C ALA A 308 13.00 19.19 -5.18
N ASP A 309 12.71 20.28 -5.88
CA ASP A 309 12.26 21.54 -5.26
C ASP A 309 10.76 21.81 -5.43
N TRP A 310 10.08 21.13 -6.35
CA TRP A 310 8.70 21.43 -6.72
C TRP A 310 7.84 20.18 -6.86
N THR A 311 6.57 20.31 -6.49
CA THR A 311 5.52 19.34 -6.87
C THR A 311 4.42 20.09 -7.60
N TYR A 312 4.10 19.67 -8.82
CA TYR A 312 2.96 20.18 -9.59
C TYR A 312 1.92 19.07 -9.76
N VAL A 313 0.67 19.38 -9.48
CA VAL A 313 -0.48 18.49 -9.66
C VAL A 313 -1.44 19.13 -10.65
N HIS A 314 -1.61 18.49 -11.80
CA HIS A 314 -2.66 18.85 -12.74
C HIS A 314 -3.98 18.16 -12.34
N ARG A 315 -5.10 18.91 -12.34
CA ARG A 315 -6.43 18.37 -12.08
C ARG A 315 -7.38 18.69 -13.22
N LEU A 316 -8.03 17.67 -13.77
CA LEU A 316 -8.88 17.84 -14.96
C LEU A 316 -10.13 18.71 -14.72
N TYR A 317 -10.72 18.68 -13.52
CA TYR A 317 -11.98 19.38 -13.20
C TYR A 317 -11.88 20.32 -12.00
N GLU A 318 -10.69 20.50 -11.45
CA GLU A 318 -10.41 21.33 -10.27
C GLU A 318 -9.21 22.23 -10.57
N GLN A 319 -8.84 23.10 -9.63
CA GLN A 319 -7.65 23.92 -9.79
C GLN A 319 -6.38 23.08 -9.65
N ASP A 320 -5.40 23.33 -10.52
CA ASP A 320 -4.05 22.77 -10.37
C ASP A 320 -3.39 23.21 -9.07
N GLU A 321 -2.47 22.39 -8.58
CA GLU A 321 -1.71 22.64 -7.35
C GLU A 321 -0.22 22.79 -7.66
N LEU A 322 0.45 23.70 -6.95
CA LEU A 322 1.91 23.88 -7.02
C LEU A 322 2.46 24.07 -5.61
N TYR A 323 3.42 23.23 -5.24
CA TYR A 323 4.05 23.20 -3.92
C TYR A 323 5.56 23.45 -4.03
N ASP A 324 6.09 24.41 -3.28
CA ASP A 324 7.55 24.58 -3.08
C ASP A 324 8.00 23.61 -1.98
N ARG A 325 8.69 22.54 -2.34
CA ARG A 325 9.10 21.47 -1.42
C ARG A 325 10.18 21.91 -0.44
N ARG A 326 10.78 23.09 -0.59
CA ARG A 326 11.73 23.64 0.40
C ARG A 326 11.01 24.37 1.51
N GLN A 327 9.82 24.90 1.23
CA GLN A 327 9.00 25.65 2.18
C GLN A 327 7.83 24.81 2.73
N ASP A 328 7.30 23.90 1.91
CA ASP A 328 6.24 22.95 2.21
C ASP A 328 6.72 21.54 1.81
N PRO A 329 7.65 20.93 2.58
CA PRO A 329 8.36 19.72 2.19
C PRO A 329 7.51 18.46 2.12
N ARG A 330 6.23 18.55 2.46
CA ARG A 330 5.48 17.43 2.97
C ARG A 330 4.03 17.43 2.50
#